data_AF-A0A1J5SYI3-F1
#
_entry.id   AF-A0A1J5SYI3-F1
#
_cell.length_a   1.000
_cell.length_b   1.000
_cell.length_c   1.000
_cell.angle_alpha   90.00
_cell.angle_beta   90.00
_cell.angle_gamma   90.00
#
_symmetry.space_group_name_H-M   'P 1'
#
loop_
_entity.id
_entity.type
_entity.pdbx_description
1 polymer ?
#
loop_
_entity_poly.entity_id
_entity_poly.type
_entity_poly.pdbx_seq_one_letter_code
_entity_poly.pdbx_strand_id
1 'polypeptide(L)'
;MTEFMLHPRRPCAILASCLFLVLAAPAWAGQAYLSELEDLPLAPGLVEHPGGVLFDSPGGRIIDATAGGDTTAAAVDGFYRQTLPALGWARQADGSYRRDTERLRITVDGDRRPLAVHFSVEPR
;
A
#
# COMPACT_ATOMS: atom_id res chain seq x y z
N MET A 1 35.37 -74.26 2.90
CA MET A 1 34.05 -74.91 2.73
C MET A 1 33.07 -74.04 3.49
N THR A 2 32.15 -73.26 2.92
CA THR A 2 31.57 -73.22 1.56
C THR A 2 30.99 -71.81 1.37
N GLU A 3 31.02 -71.34 0.13
CA GLU A 3 30.53 -70.04 -0.34
C GLU A 3 29.03 -69.81 -0.10
N PHE A 4 28.58 -68.55 -0.12
CA PHE A 4 27.52 -68.13 -1.04
C PHE A 4 27.68 -66.63 -1.37
N MET A 5 28.00 -66.42 -2.63
CA MET A 5 27.97 -65.19 -3.40
C MET A 5 26.52 -64.73 -3.60
N LEU A 6 26.22 -63.43 -3.42
CA LEU A 6 25.48 -62.55 -4.37
C LEU A 6 25.09 -61.22 -3.72
N HIS A 7 25.62 -60.12 -4.27
CA HIS A 7 24.98 -58.80 -4.24
C HIS A 7 23.84 -58.77 -5.27
N PRO A 8 22.77 -57.98 -5.06
CA PRO A 8 22.69 -56.73 -5.82
C PRO A 8 21.95 -55.54 -5.14
N ARG A 9 22.54 -54.37 -5.36
CA ARG A 9 21.96 -53.07 -5.78
C ARG A 9 20.98 -52.32 -4.85
N ARG A 10 21.49 -51.19 -4.32
CA ARG A 10 20.78 -50.03 -3.75
C ARG A 10 19.81 -49.42 -4.78
N PRO A 11 18.69 -48.82 -4.36
CA PRO A 11 18.64 -47.35 -4.48
C PRO A 11 17.73 -46.62 -3.46
N CYS A 12 17.93 -45.30 -3.41
CA CYS A 12 16.92 -44.27 -3.15
C CYS A 12 16.44 -44.06 -1.69
N ALA A 13 17.08 -43.13 -1.00
CA ALA A 13 16.44 -42.35 0.07
C ALA A 13 16.66 -40.86 -0.20
N ILE A 14 16.06 -40.37 -1.29
CA ILE A 14 15.81 -38.94 -1.51
C ILE A 14 14.33 -38.77 -1.22
N LEU A 15 13.92 -38.18 -0.08
CA LEU A 15 12.58 -37.63 0.08
C LEU A 15 12.43 -36.89 1.42
N ALA A 16 11.62 -35.83 1.37
CA ALA A 16 11.03 -35.07 2.47
C ALA A 16 11.86 -33.90 3.04
N SER A 17 12.08 -32.87 2.21
CA SER A 17 12.00 -31.49 2.73
C SER A 17 10.76 -30.84 2.11
N CYS A 18 9.61 -31.10 2.72
CA CYS A 18 8.34 -30.49 2.37
C CYS A 18 8.41 -28.98 2.63
N LEU A 19 8.49 -28.22 1.54
CA LEU A 19 7.62 -27.09 1.21
C LEU A 19 6.86 -26.48 2.41
N PHE A 20 7.42 -25.46 3.03
CA PHE A 20 6.65 -24.49 3.82
C PHE A 20 6.57 -23.18 3.02
N LEU A 21 5.84 -23.24 1.89
CA LEU A 21 5.41 -22.04 1.20
C LEU A 21 4.22 -21.49 2.00
N VAL A 22 4.50 -20.59 2.95
CA VAL A 22 3.46 -19.84 3.65
C VAL A 22 2.75 -18.99 2.61
N LEU A 23 1.61 -19.49 2.14
CA LEU A 23 0.71 -18.78 1.26
C LEU A 23 -0.03 -17.74 2.12
N ALA A 24 0.58 -16.59 2.32
CA ALA A 24 -0.16 -15.41 2.77
C ALA A 24 -1.08 -14.99 1.61
N ALA A 25 -2.30 -15.53 1.60
CA ALA A 25 -3.33 -15.05 0.70
C ALA A 25 -3.56 -13.57 1.06
N PRO A 26 -3.31 -12.60 0.15
CA PRO A 26 -3.78 -11.26 0.40
C PRO A 26 -5.30 -11.35 0.46
N ALA A 27 -5.89 -10.90 1.55
CA ALA A 27 -7.32 -10.63 1.58
C ALA A 27 -7.57 -9.55 0.50
N TRP A 28 -8.06 -9.96 -0.66
CA TRP A 28 -8.41 -9.05 -1.75
C TRP A 28 -9.68 -8.28 -1.38
N ALA A 29 -9.57 -7.37 -0.41
CA ALA A 29 -10.34 -6.15 -0.49
C ALA A 29 -9.84 -5.44 -1.75
N GLY A 30 -10.74 -5.15 -2.70
CA GLY A 30 -10.36 -4.37 -3.88
C GLY A 30 -9.69 -3.07 -3.43
N GLN A 31 -8.55 -2.75 -4.03
CA GLN A 31 -7.87 -1.48 -3.76
C GLN A 31 -8.82 -0.35 -4.16
N ALA A 32 -9.31 0.40 -3.17
CA ALA A 32 -10.11 1.59 -3.41
C ALA A 32 -9.17 2.78 -3.69
N TYR A 33 -9.66 3.76 -4.44
CA TYR A 33 -8.92 4.97 -4.83
C TYR A 33 -9.77 6.20 -4.49
N LEU A 34 -9.13 7.36 -4.34
CA LEU A 34 -9.86 8.62 -4.23
C LEU A 34 -10.57 8.92 -5.55
N SER A 35 -11.81 9.43 -5.46
CA SER A 35 -12.62 9.75 -6.64
C SER A 35 -12.00 10.88 -7.47
N GLU A 36 -11.44 11.90 -6.81
CA GLU A 36 -10.82 13.06 -7.46
C GLU A 36 -9.34 12.83 -7.83
N LEU A 37 -8.75 11.74 -7.35
CA LEU A 37 -7.38 11.35 -7.65
C LEU A 37 -7.31 9.84 -7.83
N GLU A 38 -7.76 9.39 -9.01
CA GLU A 38 -7.97 7.98 -9.37
C GLU A 38 -6.71 7.09 -9.29
N ASP A 39 -5.52 7.70 -9.28
CA ASP A 39 -4.22 7.01 -9.13
C ASP A 39 -3.77 6.94 -7.66
N LEU A 40 -4.44 7.63 -6.74
CA LEU A 40 -4.12 7.61 -5.31
C LEU A 40 -4.98 6.59 -4.56
N PRO A 41 -4.38 5.49 -4.06
CA PRO A 41 -5.13 4.49 -3.32
C PRO A 41 -5.51 4.99 -1.92
N LEU A 42 -6.68 4.54 -1.46
CA LEU A 42 -7.14 4.70 -0.09
C LEU A 42 -6.39 3.71 0.82
N ALA A 43 -5.88 4.22 1.94
CA ALA A 43 -5.28 3.36 2.95
C ALA A 43 -6.32 2.37 3.51
N PRO A 44 -5.93 1.13 3.86
CA PRO A 44 -6.84 0.16 4.44
C PRO A 44 -7.59 0.71 5.66
N GLY A 45 -8.92 0.51 5.66
CA GLY A 45 -9.81 1.01 6.71
C GLY A 45 -10.28 2.45 6.52
N LEU A 46 -9.80 3.17 5.50
CA LEU A 46 -10.35 4.47 5.10
C LEU A 46 -11.46 4.31 4.07
N VAL A 47 -12.48 5.14 4.20
CA VAL A 47 -13.56 5.34 3.22
C VAL A 47 -13.59 6.83 2.88
N GLU A 48 -13.59 7.15 1.59
CA GLU A 48 -13.73 8.54 1.13
C GLU A 48 -15.08 9.12 1.56
N HIS A 49 -15.05 10.34 2.09
CA HIS A 49 -16.25 11.11 2.39
C HIS A 49 -16.70 11.85 1.12
N PRO A 50 -18.02 11.95 0.88
CA PRO A 50 -18.53 12.75 -0.23
C PRO A 50 -18.21 14.23 -0.01
N GLY A 51 -18.06 14.98 -1.11
CA GLY A 51 -17.82 16.43 -1.05
C GLY A 51 -16.36 16.85 -1.18
N GLY A 52 -15.51 15.98 -1.73
CA GLY A 52 -14.22 16.41 -2.27
C GLY A 52 -14.42 17.54 -3.30
N VAL A 53 -13.44 18.43 -3.38
CA VAL A 53 -13.48 19.60 -4.26
C VAL A 53 -12.33 19.54 -5.25
N LEU A 54 -12.68 19.62 -6.53
CA LEU A 54 -11.76 19.76 -7.63
C LEU A 54 -11.85 21.18 -8.19
N PHE A 55 -10.75 21.93 -8.14
CA PHE A 55 -10.65 23.22 -8.80
C PHE A 55 -9.63 23.13 -9.93
N ASP A 56 -10.08 23.28 -11.17
CA ASP A 56 -9.20 23.46 -12.32
C ASP A 56 -8.88 24.94 -12.53
N SER A 57 -7.60 25.24 -12.78
CA SER A 57 -7.10 26.59 -13.03
C SER A 57 -6.00 26.57 -14.09
N PRO A 58 -5.67 27.72 -14.73
CA PRO A 58 -4.59 27.78 -15.71
C PRO A 58 -3.23 27.34 -15.18
N GLY A 59 -3.02 27.44 -13.86
CA GLY A 59 -1.80 27.02 -13.17
C GLY A 59 -1.77 25.55 -12.74
N GLY A 60 -2.82 24.77 -13.03
CA GLY A 60 -2.94 23.37 -12.66
C GLY A 60 -4.20 23.09 -11.83
N ARG A 61 -4.30 21.85 -11.36
CA ARG A 61 -5.48 21.31 -10.67
C ARG A 61 -5.25 21.28 -9.17
N ILE A 62 -6.20 21.81 -8.41
CA ILE A 62 -6.21 21.74 -6.95
C ILE A 62 -7.25 20.70 -6.56
N ILE A 63 -6.80 19.66 -5.85
CA ILE A 63 -7.67 18.59 -5.34
C ILE A 63 -7.72 18.71 -3.84
N ASP A 64 -8.93 18.65 -3.29
CA ASP A 64 -9.20 18.57 -1.86
C ASP A 64 -10.13 17.38 -1.61
N ALA A 65 -9.67 16.37 -0.86
CA ALA A 65 -10.46 15.19 -0.57
C ALA A 65 -10.34 14.81 0.90
N THR A 66 -11.39 14.23 1.47
CA THR A 66 -11.39 13.78 2.86
C THR A 66 -11.78 12.31 2.91
N ALA A 67 -11.10 11.52 3.71
CA ALA A 67 -11.46 10.13 4.01
C ALA A 67 -11.44 9.89 5.51
N GLY A 68 -12.13 8.85 5.97
CA GLY A 68 -12.03 8.44 7.36
C GLY A 68 -12.45 7.01 7.60
N GLY A 69 -12.15 6.52 8.80
CA GLY A 69 -12.53 5.18 9.21
C GLY A 69 -11.71 4.61 10.36
N ASP A 70 -11.81 3.29 10.53
CA ASP A 70 -11.21 2.57 11.66
C ASP A 70 -9.78 2.15 11.34
N THR A 71 -8.87 3.13 11.45
CA THR A 71 -7.42 2.94 11.26
C THR A 71 -6.63 3.86 12.20
N THR A 72 -5.31 3.85 12.12
CA THR A 72 -4.43 4.69 12.95
C THR A 72 -3.59 5.62 12.10
N ALA A 73 -3.21 6.79 12.66
CA ALA A 73 -2.31 7.72 11.99
C ALA A 73 -1.01 7.05 11.52
N ALA A 74 -0.44 6.17 12.36
CA ALA A 74 0.78 5.42 12.04
C ALA A 74 0.57 4.41 10.88
N ALA A 75 -0.59 3.75 10.83
CA ALA A 75 -0.92 2.85 9.71
C ALA A 75 -1.11 3.63 8.40
N VAL A 76 -1.74 4.80 8.45
CA VAL A 76 -1.92 5.69 7.29
C VAL A 76 -0.58 6.23 6.78
N ASP A 77 0.27 6.77 7.67
CA ASP A 77 1.63 7.23 7.31
C ASP A 77 2.45 6.08 6.71
N GLY A 78 2.46 4.93 7.38
CA GLY A 78 3.20 3.75 6.94
C GLY A 78 2.75 3.25 5.57
N PHE A 79 1.46 3.26 5.29
CA PHE A 79 0.90 2.91 3.99
C PHE A 79 1.39 3.87 2.90
N TYR A 80 1.19 5.18 3.08
CA TYR A 80 1.54 6.15 2.04
C TYR A 80 3.05 6.25 1.81
N ARG A 81 3.88 6.08 2.85
CA ARG A 81 5.34 6.00 2.69
C ARG A 81 5.80 4.82 1.85
N GLN A 82 5.07 3.71 1.85
CA GLN A 82 5.40 2.52 1.06
C GLN A 82 4.84 2.60 -0.36
N THR A 83 3.63 3.13 -0.51
CA THR A 83 2.90 3.11 -1.78
C THR A 83 3.30 4.26 -2.72
N LEU A 84 3.45 5.47 -2.19
CA LEU A 84 3.65 6.68 -3.00
C LEU A 84 4.94 6.68 -3.85
N PRO A 85 6.09 6.16 -3.39
CA PRO A 85 7.29 6.10 -4.21
C PRO A 85 7.10 5.32 -5.53
N ALA A 86 6.32 4.23 -5.49
CA ALA A 86 6.03 3.42 -6.70
C ALA A 86 5.14 4.18 -7.71
N LEU A 87 4.40 5.19 -7.24
CA LEU A 87 3.55 6.07 -8.04
C LEU A 87 4.29 7.36 -8.48
N GLY A 88 5.62 7.42 -8.28
CA GLY A 88 6.46 8.56 -8.67
C GLY A 88 6.46 9.74 -7.70
N TRP A 89 5.81 9.61 -6.55
CA TRP A 89 5.77 10.64 -5.51
C TRP A 89 7.00 10.55 -4.60
N ALA A 90 7.81 11.61 -4.59
CA ALA A 90 8.99 11.72 -3.73
C ALA A 90 8.65 12.43 -2.41
N ARG A 91 8.93 11.78 -1.27
CA ARG A 91 8.73 12.37 0.06
C ARG A 91 9.66 13.56 0.30
N GLN A 92 9.12 14.63 0.85
CA GLN A 92 9.82 15.88 1.18
C GLN A 92 10.11 15.96 2.69
N ALA A 93 10.96 16.91 3.09
CA ALA A 93 11.38 17.09 4.49
C ALA A 93 10.24 17.57 5.40
N ASP A 94 9.28 18.31 4.85
CA ASP A 94 8.07 18.80 5.53
C ASP A 94 6.96 17.74 5.61
N GLY A 95 7.22 16.51 5.15
CA GLY A 95 6.25 15.40 5.15
C GLY A 95 5.30 15.40 3.96
N SER A 96 5.38 16.39 3.06
CA SER A 96 4.64 16.37 1.80
C SER A 96 5.28 15.40 0.80
N TYR A 97 4.61 15.17 -0.31
CA TYR A 97 5.12 14.41 -1.45
C TYR A 97 5.14 15.29 -2.69
N ARG A 98 6.08 15.03 -3.61
CA ARG A 98 6.22 15.78 -4.86
C ARG A 98 6.29 14.83 -6.05
N ARG A 99 5.54 15.14 -7.09
CA ARG A 99 5.59 14.45 -8.39
C ARG A 99 5.49 15.52 -9.48
N ASP A 100 6.52 15.62 -10.31
CA ASP A 100 6.61 16.68 -11.32
C ASP A 100 6.45 18.09 -10.71
N THR A 101 5.47 18.88 -11.19
CA THR A 101 5.06 20.19 -10.67
C THR A 101 3.97 20.12 -9.59
N GLU A 102 3.55 18.92 -9.16
CA GLU A 102 2.53 18.71 -8.14
C GLU A 102 3.13 18.48 -6.75
N ARG A 103 2.45 19.00 -5.72
CA ARG A 103 2.71 18.71 -4.32
C ARG A 103 1.47 18.11 -3.66
N LEU A 104 1.61 16.91 -3.10
CA LEU A 104 0.60 16.20 -2.32
C LEU A 104 0.86 16.38 -0.82
N ARG A 105 -0.16 16.79 -0.07
CA ARG A 105 -0.18 16.83 1.40
C ARG A 105 -1.24 15.86 1.91
N ILE A 106 -0.87 15.09 2.93
CA ILE A 106 -1.75 14.16 3.63
C ILE A 106 -1.70 14.53 5.11
N THR A 107 -2.82 15.01 5.63
CA THR A 107 -2.94 15.46 7.02
C THR A 107 -3.90 14.56 7.76
N VAL A 108 -3.51 14.08 8.94
CA VAL A 108 -4.38 13.28 9.80
C VAL A 108 -4.94 14.20 10.89
N ASP A 109 -6.27 14.28 10.98
CA ASP A 109 -6.98 15.15 11.92
C ASP A 109 -7.09 14.48 13.31
N GLY A 110 -6.01 14.59 14.07
CA GLY A 110 -5.90 14.10 15.45
C GLY A 110 -5.93 12.57 15.58
N ASP A 111 -6.07 12.10 16.83
CA ASP A 111 -6.10 10.67 17.20
C ASP A 111 -7.51 10.15 17.51
N ARG A 112 -8.53 10.98 17.28
CA ARG A 112 -9.92 10.61 17.59
C ARG A 112 -10.42 9.59 16.56
N ARG A 113 -11.15 8.57 17.03
CA ARG A 113 -11.80 7.60 16.15
C ARG A 113 -13.26 8.00 15.85
N PRO A 114 -13.74 7.80 14.61
CA PRO A 114 -12.97 7.32 13.44
C PRO A 114 -11.94 8.37 12.98
N LEU A 115 -10.79 7.89 12.49
CA LEU A 115 -9.71 8.75 12.02
C LEU A 115 -10.19 9.57 10.82
N ALA A 116 -9.87 10.86 10.77
CA ALA A 116 -10.10 11.70 9.59
C ALA A 116 -8.75 12.00 8.91
N VAL A 117 -8.72 11.91 7.58
CA VAL A 117 -7.55 12.18 6.76
C VAL A 117 -7.94 13.14 5.65
N HIS A 118 -7.17 14.21 5.53
CA HIS A 118 -7.32 15.24 4.50
C HIS A 118 -6.21 15.11 3.47
N PHE A 119 -6.59 15.11 2.20
CA PHE A 119 -5.70 15.03 1.04
C PHE A 119 -5.78 16.32 0.26
N SER A 120 -4.64 16.91 -0.04
CA SER A 120 -4.55 18.11 -0.86
C SER A 120 -3.47 17.96 -1.92
N VAL A 121 -3.79 18.21 -3.18
CA VAL A 121 -2.82 18.34 -4.27
C VAL A 121 -2.85 19.76 -4.79
N GLU A 122 -1.68 20.38 -4.86
CA GLU A 122 -1.51 21.76 -5.32
C GLU A 122 -0.37 21.84 -6.35
N PRO A 123 -0.50 22.69 -7.38
CA PRO A 123 0.65 23.07 -8.21
C PRO A 123 1.70 23.80 -7.38
N ARG A 124 2.98 23.59 -7.70
CA ARG A 124 4.11 24.33 -7.11
C ARG A 124 4.41 25.64 -7.81
#